data_AF-A0A673N910-F1
#
_entry.id   AF-A0A673N910-F1
#
_cell.length_a   1.000
_cell.length_b   1.000
_cell.length_c   1.000
_cell.angle_alpha   90.00
_cell.angle_beta   90.00
_cell.angle_gamma   90.00
#
_symmetry.space_group_name_H-M   'P 1'
#
loop_
_entity.id
_entity.type
_entity.pdbx_description
1 polymer ?
#
loop_
_entity_poly.entity_id
_entity_poly.type
_entity_poly.pdbx_seq_one_letter_code
_entity_poly.pdbx_strand_id
1 'polypeptide(L)' 'ISALRLTHPKVHIVTWNVGSGIPPDDITSLFGPGVENRSTDMVVVG' A
#
# COMPACT_ATOMS: atom_id res chain seq x y z
N ILE A 1 3.09 2.03 34.50
CA ILE A 1 2.46 1.10 33.52
C ILE A 1 2.24 1.91 32.25
N SER A 2 3.00 1.65 31.18
CA SER A 2 2.83 2.37 29.91
C SER A 2 1.61 1.79 29.19
N ALA A 3 0.70 2.63 28.70
CA ALA A 3 -0.46 2.19 27.97
C ALA A 3 -0.01 1.55 26.63
N LEU A 4 -0.40 0.29 26.40
CA LEU A 4 -0.18 -0.35 25.11
C LEU A 4 -1.00 0.42 24.06
N ARG A 5 -0.33 1.10 23.15
CA ARG A 5 -1.01 1.85 22.09
C ARG A 5 -1.55 0.85 21.06
N LEU A 6 -2.84 0.56 21.13
CA LEU A 6 -3.50 -0.31 20.16
C LEU A 6 -3.74 0.48 18.87
N THR A 7 -2.78 0.45 17.95
CA THR A 7 -2.98 0.97 16.59
C THR A 7 -3.46 -0.16 15.69
N HIS A 8 -4.56 0.06 15.00
CA HIS A 8 -4.97 -0.80 13.89
C HIS A 8 -3.96 -0.69 12.75
N PRO A 9 -3.68 -1.80 12.02
CA PRO A 9 -2.81 -1.75 10.86
C PRO A 9 -3.43 -0.89 9.75
N LYS A 10 -2.61 -0.04 9.13
CA LYS A 10 -2.98 0.77 7.97
C LYS A 10 -2.65 0.01 6.71
N VAL A 11 -3.69 -0.35 5.97
CA VAL A 11 -3.59 -1.12 4.72
C VAL A 11 -3.94 -0.22 3.54
N HIS A 12 -3.09 -0.21 2.52
CA HIS A 12 -3.35 0.46 1.25
C HIS A 12 -3.73 -0.58 0.19
N ILE A 13 -4.94 -0.46 -0.37
CA ILE A 13 -5.45 -1.40 -1.37
C ILE A 13 -5.45 -0.68 -2.72
N VAL A 14 -4.74 -1.26 -3.67
CA VAL A 14 -4.73 -0.84 -5.07
C VAL A 14 -5.44 -1.92 -5.87
N THR A 15 -6.38 -1.51 -6.71
CA THR A 15 -6.87 -2.35 -7.80
C THR A 15 -6.57 -1.68 -9.12
N TRP A 16 -5.97 -2.42 -10.04
CA TRP A 16 -5.64 -1.89 -11.36
C TRP A 16 -5.91 -2.90 -12.46
N ASN A 17 -6.79 -2.52 -13.39
CA ASN A 17 -7.01 -3.28 -14.61
C ASN A 17 -5.90 -2.99 -15.63
N VAL A 18 -4.99 -3.94 -15.82
CA VAL A 18 -3.91 -3.91 -16.84
C VAL A 18 -4.38 -4.33 -18.23
N GLY A 19 -5.66 -4.72 -18.38
CA GLY A 19 -6.22 -5.30 -19.59
C GLY A 19 -5.57 -6.64 -19.92
N SER A 20 -5.31 -6.87 -21.21
CA SER A 20 -4.54 -8.02 -21.71
C SER A 20 -3.04 -7.70 -21.88
N GLY A 21 -2.59 -6.56 -21.36
CA GLY A 21 -1.20 -6.11 -21.45
C GLY A 21 -0.32 -6.67 -20.32
N ILE A 22 0.99 -6.45 -20.45
CA ILE A 22 1.95 -6.70 -19.38
C ILE A 22 2.11 -5.39 -18.60
N PRO A 23 1.93 -5.38 -17.26
CA PRO A 23 2.23 -4.19 -16.47
C PRO A 23 3.70 -3.79 -16.62
N PRO A 24 4.04 -2.49 -16.54
CA PRO A 24 5.43 -2.05 -16.54
C PRO A 24 6.18 -2.65 -15.35
N ASP A 25 7.49 -2.86 -15.51
CA ASP A 25 8.35 -3.38 -14.44
C ASP A 25 8.41 -2.44 -13.22
N ASP A 26 8.16 -1.15 -13.45
CA ASP A 26 8.02 -0.14 -12.40
C ASP A 26 6.55 0.26 -12.21
N ILE A 27 6.00 -0.11 -11.07
CA ILE A 27 4.63 0.22 -10.63
C ILE A 27 4.62 1.18 -9.44
N THR A 28 5.74 1.84 -9.13
CA THR A 28 5.86 2.68 -7.93
C THR A 28 4.83 3.81 -7.86
N SER A 29 4.38 4.28 -9.02
CA SER A 29 3.31 5.28 -9.15
C SER A 29 1.94 4.83 -8.62
N LEU A 30 1.72 3.51 -8.46
CA LEU A 30 0.51 2.97 -7.85
C LEU A 30 0.49 3.13 -6.33
N PHE A 31 1.63 3.40 -5.70
CA PHE A 31 1.71 3.57 -4.26
C PHE A 31 1.42 5.01 -3.86
N GLY A 32 0.47 5.21 -2.96
CA GLY A 32 0.19 6.53 -2.40
C GLY A 32 1.28 7.03 -1.43
N PRO A 33 1.26 8.32 -1.05
CA PRO A 33 2.27 8.94 -0.18
C PRO A 33 2.37 8.30 1.22
N GLY A 34 1.36 7.51 1.61
CA GLY A 34 1.36 6.70 2.83
C GLY A 34 2.42 5.59 2.86
N VAL A 35 2.87 5.12 1.69
CA VAL A 35 3.94 4.12 1.56
C VAL A 35 5.30 4.82 1.67
N GLU A 36 5.45 5.96 0.98
CA GLU A 36 6.68 6.77 1.00
C GLU A 36 7.02 7.28 2.40
N ASN A 37 6.01 7.73 3.15
CA ASN A 37 6.19 8.25 4.51
C ASN A 37 6.17 7.16 5.61
N ARG A 38 6.16 5.87 5.23
CA ARG A 38 6.12 4.70 6.14
C ARG A 38 4.95 4.72 7.12
N SER A 39 3.86 5.39 6.78
CA SER A 39 2.63 5.40 7.55
C SER A 39 1.75 4.18 7.22
N THR A 40 2.03 3.46 6.14
CA THR A 40 1.32 2.25 5.71
C THR A 40 2.07 1.01 6.15
N ASP A 41 1.36 0.08 6.80
CA ASP A 41 1.94 -1.17 7.30
C ASP A 41 1.95 -2.26 6.21
N MET A 42 0.95 -2.24 5.31
CA MET A 42 0.79 -3.25 4.26
C MET A 42 0.17 -2.66 2.99
N VAL A 43 0.64 -3.12 1.83
CA VAL A 43 0.03 -2.82 0.53
C VAL A 43 -0.48 -4.12 -0.10
N VAL A 44 -1.71 -4.10 -0.61
CA VAL A 44 -2.31 -5.18 -1.40
C VAL A 44 -2.58 -4.65 -2.81
N VAL A 45 -2.05 -5.33 -3.82
CA VAL A 45 -2.22 -4.97 -5.23
C VAL A 45 -2.93 -6.13 -5.93
N GLY A 46 -4.01 -5.83 -6.66
CA GLY A 46 -4.81 -6.81 -7.39
C GLY A 46 -5.44 -6.29 -8.67
#